data_AF-A0A6A4DCK2-F1
#
_entry.id   AF-A0A6A4DCK2-F1
#
_cell.length_a   1.000
_cell.length_b   1.000
_cell.length_c   1.000
_cell.angle_alpha   90.00
_cell.angle_beta   90.00
_cell.angle_gamma   90.00
#
_symmetry.space_group_name_H-M   'P 1'
#
loop_
_entity.id
_entity.type
_entity.pdbx_description
1 polymer ?
#
loop_
_entity_poly.entity_id
_entity_poly.type
_entity_poly.pdbx_seq_one_letter_code
_entity_poly.pdbx_strand_id
1 'polypeptide(L)'
;MAQKRFRASNGCHEHNFVATAFLDQTRRMHRRLYEIWYDLRNAFGSVHQDMLWYVLRLLGVEPSFIARCEDIYKDSFFIVGNGAGA
;
A
#
# COMPACT_ATOMS: atom_id res chain seq x y z
N MET A 1 7.59 -2.95 -12.04
CA MET A 1 6.72 -2.37 -10.98
C MET A 1 6.54 -3.38 -9.87
N ALA A 2 6.80 -3.00 -8.62
CA ALA A 2 6.72 -3.88 -7.45
C ALA A 2 5.37 -3.81 -6.71
N GLN A 3 4.53 -2.80 -6.96
CA GLN A 3 3.19 -2.70 -6.36
C GLN A 3 2.21 -3.66 -7.05
N LYS A 4 1.70 -4.63 -6.28
CA LYS A 4 0.83 -5.72 -6.76
C LYS A 4 -0.58 -5.70 -6.16
N ARG A 5 -0.96 -4.59 -5.51
CA ARG A 5 -2.29 -4.39 -4.89
C ARG A 5 -2.81 -3.00 -5.22
N PHE A 6 -4.13 -2.86 -5.33
CA PHE A 6 -4.83 -1.63 -5.72
C PHE A 6 -4.46 -1.11 -7.12
N ARG A 7 -4.23 -2.03 -8.06
CA ARG A 7 -3.99 -1.75 -9.49
C ARG A 7 -4.97 -2.55 -10.34
N ALA A 8 -5.33 -2.04 -11.51
CA ALA A 8 -6.26 -2.72 -12.43
C ALA A 8 -5.70 -4.05 -12.97
N SER A 9 -4.38 -4.13 -13.09
CA SER A 9 -3.63 -5.34 -13.42
C SER A 9 -2.47 -5.51 -12.43
N ASN A 10 -1.98 -6.74 -12.25
CA ASN A 10 -1.03 -7.14 -11.19
C ASN A 10 -1.66 -7.32 -9.81
N GLY A 11 -2.19 -8.51 -9.54
CA GLY A 11 -2.69 -8.95 -8.25
C GLY A 11 -1.73 -9.87 -7.50
N CYS A 12 -2.31 -10.65 -6.57
CA CYS A 12 -1.58 -11.59 -5.71
C CYS A 12 -0.88 -12.69 -6.51
N HIS A 13 -1.49 -13.15 -7.60
CA HIS A 13 -0.93 -14.21 -8.45
C HIS A 13 0.41 -13.79 -9.06
N GLU A 14 0.50 -12.57 -9.58
CA GLU A 14 1.74 -12.04 -10.15
C GLU A 14 2.79 -11.78 -9.08
N HIS A 15 2.39 -11.46 -7.85
CA HIS A 15 3.33 -11.33 -6.74
C HIS A 15 3.95 -12.67 -6.36
N ASN A 16 3.10 -13.69 -6.18
CA ASN A 16 3.53 -15.04 -5.85
C ASN A 16 4.42 -15.62 -6.95
N PHE A 17 4.04 -15.44 -8.22
CA PHE A 17 4.85 -15.88 -9.35
C PHE A 17 6.26 -15.28 -9.32
N VAL A 18 6.38 -13.96 -9.09
CA VAL A 18 7.69 -13.28 -9.01
C VAL A 18 8.51 -13.79 -7.83
N ALA A 19 7.89 -13.96 -6.65
CA ALA A 19 8.57 -14.51 -5.47
C ALA A 19 9.09 -15.95 -5.73
N THR A 20 8.24 -16.81 -6.32
CA THR A 20 8.63 -18.17 -6.71
C THR A 20 9.75 -18.17 -7.74
N ALA A 21 9.68 -17.30 -8.75
CA ALA A 21 10.73 -17.19 -9.77
C ALA A 21 12.09 -16.80 -9.15
N PHE A 22 12.11 -15.88 -8.18
CA PHE A 22 13.35 -15.54 -7.46
C PHE A 22 13.89 -16.70 -6.62
N LEU A 23 13.02 -17.45 -5.94
CA LEU A 23 13.41 -18.64 -5.19
C LEU A 23 14.03 -19.70 -6.12
N ASP A 24 13.38 -19.99 -7.24
CA ASP A 24 13.85 -20.98 -8.22
C ASP A 24 15.17 -20.57 -8.86
N GLN A 25 15.31 -19.31 -9.25
CA GLN A 25 16.56 -18.80 -9.83
C GLN A 25 17.71 -18.86 -8.83
N THR A 26 17.45 -18.50 -7.57
CA THR A 26 18.48 -18.52 -6.51
C THR A 26 18.96 -19.94 -6.23
N ARG A 27 18.03 -20.92 -6.22
CA ARG A 27 18.33 -22.34 -6.11
C ARG A 27 19.21 -22.83 -7.26
N ARG A 28 18.84 -22.50 -8.52
CA ARG A 28 19.61 -22.90 -9.72
C ARG A 28 21.01 -22.32 -9.77
N MET A 29 21.18 -21.09 -9.28
CA MET A 29 22.47 -20.40 -9.30
C MET A 29 23.32 -20.64 -8.04
N HIS A 30 22.84 -21.47 -7.09
CA HIS A 30 23.51 -21.70 -5.80
C HIS A 30 23.86 -20.41 -5.03
N ARG A 31 22.96 -19.41 -5.07
CA ARG A 31 23.14 -18.14 -4.35
C ARG A 31 22.33 -18.13 -3.06
N ARG A 32 22.59 -17.13 -2.22
CA ARG A 32 21.78 -16.85 -1.03
C ARG A 32 20.72 -15.80 -1.37
N LEU A 33 19.48 -16.05 -0.96
CA LEU A 33 18.36 -15.10 -1.01
C LEU A 33 17.96 -14.78 0.43
N TYR A 34 17.77 -13.50 0.72
CA TYR A 34 17.28 -13.03 2.01
C TYR A 34 15.95 -12.31 1.78
N GLU A 35 14.92 -12.71 2.53
CA GLU A 35 13.59 -12.15 2.43
C GLU A 35 13.21 -11.49 3.76
N ILE A 36 12.67 -10.27 3.68
CA ILE A 36 12.22 -9.50 4.83
C ILE A 36 10.75 -9.19 4.62
N TRP A 37 9.93 -9.65 5.57
CA TRP A 37 8.51 -9.37 5.61
C TRP A 37 8.28 -8.13 6.48
N TYR A 38 7.70 -7.09 5.90
CA TYR A 38 7.40 -5.85 6.60
C TYR A 38 5.90 -5.59 6.57
N ASP A 39 5.26 -5.68 7.72
CA ASP A 39 3.84 -5.39 7.91
C ASP A 39 3.67 -4.12 8.76
N LEU A 40 2.90 -3.18 8.24
CA LEU A 40 2.67 -1.88 8.87
C LEU A 40 1.45 -1.95 9.78
N ARG A 41 1.67 -1.77 11.09
CA ARG A 41 0.57 -1.65 12.06
C ARG A 41 -0.31 -0.46 11.69
N ASN A 42 -1.61 -0.71 11.50
CA ASN A 42 -2.60 0.31 11.15
C ASN A 42 -2.14 1.17 9.96
N ALA A 43 -1.77 0.56 8.83
CA ALA A 43 -1.17 1.25 7.68
C ALA A 43 -1.95 2.48 7.18
N PHE A 44 -3.29 2.47 7.26
CA PHE A 44 -4.11 3.61 6.86
C PHE A 44 -4.26 4.67 7.95
N GLY A 45 -4.40 4.28 9.22
CA GLY A 45 -4.58 5.22 10.33
C GLY A 45 -3.29 5.74 10.97
N SER A 46 -2.13 5.15 10.63
CA SER A 46 -0.81 5.58 11.11
C SER A 46 -0.16 6.65 10.21
N VAL A 47 -0.66 6.82 8.99
CA VAL A 47 -0.16 7.84 8.06
C VAL A 47 -0.83 9.17 8.38
N HIS A 48 -0.03 10.20 8.65
CA HIS A 48 -0.55 11.54 8.84
C HIS A 48 -1.19 12.05 7.54
N GLN A 49 -2.41 12.58 7.62
CA GLN A 49 -3.19 12.98 6.45
C GLN A 49 -2.45 14.00 5.56
N ASP A 50 -1.73 14.96 6.16
CA ASP A 50 -0.93 15.93 5.41
C ASP A 50 0.14 15.30 4.50
N MET A 51 0.63 14.11 4.85
CA MET A 51 1.58 13.38 4.00
C MET A 51 0.92 12.90 2.70
N LEU A 52 -0.37 12.59 2.72
CA LEU A 52 -1.12 12.21 1.51
C LEU A 52 -1.15 13.39 0.53
N TRP A 53 -1.47 14.60 1.02
CA TRP A 53 -1.51 15.81 0.20
C TRP A 53 -0.14 16.19 -0.32
N TYR A 54 0.89 16.10 0.53
CA TYR A 54 2.28 16.32 0.13
C TYR A 54 2.69 15.40 -1.02
N VAL A 55 2.40 14.09 -0.92
CA VAL A 55 2.75 13.12 -1.96
C VAL A 55 1.97 13.37 -3.25
N LEU A 56 0.67 13.71 -3.19
CA LEU A 56 -0.11 14.02 -4.39
C LEU A 56 0.44 15.25 -5.12
N ARG A 57 0.85 16.29 -4.38
CA ARG A 57 1.53 17.47 -4.96
C ARG A 57 2.86 17.08 -5.61
N LEU A 58 3.67 16.24 -4.94
CA LEU A 58 4.94 15.75 -5.47
C LEU A 58 4.76 14.94 -6.77
N LEU A 59 3.65 14.20 -6.88
CA LEU A 59 3.30 13.43 -8.08
C LEU A 59 2.70 14.30 -9.20
N GLY A 60 2.56 15.61 -9.00
CA GLY A 60 2.05 16.55 -10.00
C GLY A 60 0.53 16.49 -10.18
N VAL A 61 -0.22 16.01 -9.19
CA VAL A 61 -1.68 15.99 -9.22
C VAL A 61 -2.22 17.42 -9.14
N GLU A 62 -3.26 17.69 -9.92
CA GLU A 62 -3.83 19.03 -10.07
C GLU A 62 -4.43 19.55 -8.74
N PRO A 63 -4.21 20.83 -8.36
CA PRO A 63 -4.62 21.36 -7.07
C PRO A 63 -6.12 21.24 -6.76
N SER A 64 -7.01 21.42 -7.73
CA SER A 64 -8.46 21.29 -7.52
C SER A 64 -8.88 19.86 -7.17
N PHE A 65 -8.22 18.85 -7.74
CA PHE A 65 -8.42 17.46 -7.35
C PHE A 65 -7.96 17.20 -5.90
N ILE A 66 -6.79 17.72 -5.53
CA ILE A 66 -6.27 17.59 -4.15
C ILE A 66 -7.23 18.28 -3.17
N ALA A 67 -7.69 19.48 -3.48
CA ALA A 67 -8.66 20.22 -2.65
C ALA A 67 -9.96 19.43 -2.45
N ARG A 68 -10.43 18.72 -3.49
CA ARG A 68 -11.60 17.83 -3.36
C ARG A 68 -11.34 16.64 -2.45
N CYS A 69 -10.16 16.03 -2.52
CA CYS A 69 -9.79 14.96 -1.59
C CYS A 69 -9.67 15.47 -0.15
N GLU A 70 -9.05 16.64 0.06
CA GLU A 70 -8.95 17.30 1.36
C GLU A 70 -10.35 17.54 1.96
N ASP A 71 -11.29 18.02 1.15
CA ASP A 71 -12.69 18.25 1.56
C ASP A 71 -13.41 16.97 1.97
N ILE A 72 -13.24 15.86 1.22
CA ILE A 72 -13.81 14.55 1.58
C ILE A 72 -13.30 14.05 2.93
N TYR A 73 -12.01 14.28 3.22
CA TYR A 73 -11.40 13.79 4.46
C TYR A 73 -11.64 14.72 5.65
N LYS A 74 -11.97 16.00 5.43
CA LYS A 74 -12.16 16.98 6.49
C LYS A 74 -13.32 16.56 7.41
N ASP A 75 -13.05 16.54 8.72
CA ASP A 75 -13.99 16.11 9.77
C ASP A 75 -14.56 14.69 9.57
N SER A 76 -13.93 13.89 8.70
CA SER A 76 -14.30 12.49 8.49
C SER A 76 -13.58 11.62 9.52
N PHE A 77 -14.34 10.70 10.13
CA PHE A 77 -13.79 9.68 11.01
C PHE A 77 -14.60 8.40 10.86
N PHE A 78 -13.95 7.26 11.04
CA PHE A 78 -14.62 5.98 11.14
C PHE A 78 -14.16 5.27 12.41
N ILE A 79 -15.08 4.61 13.09
CA ILE A 79 -14.80 3.81 14.28
C ILE A 79 -15.07 2.36 13.93
N VAL A 80 -14.06 1.51 14.07
CA VAL A 80 -14.24 0.05 13.98
C VAL A 80 -14.49 -0.44 15.40
N GLY A 81 -15.77 -0.58 15.77
CA GLY A 81 -16.17 -1.23 17.00
C GLY A 81 -16.20 -2.75 16.83
N ASN A 82 -15.70 -3.51 17.81
CA ASN A 82 -16.00 -4.94 17.89
C ASN A 82 -17.45 -5.08 18.36
N GLY A 83 -18.27 -5.80 17.61
CA GLY A 83 -19.70 -6.03 17.90
C GLY A 83 -19.98 -6.93 19.12
N ALA A 84 -19.19 -6.82 20.19
CA ALA A 84 -19.42 -7.47 21.47
C ALA A 84 -19.74 -6.39 22.51
N GLY A 85 -20.98 -5.92 22.53
CA GLY A 85 -21.46 -4.92 23.49
C GLY A 85 -22.57 -4.03 22.95
N ALA A 86 -23.72 -4.61 22.66
CA ALA A 86 -25.01 -3.93 22.61
C ALA A 86 -26.01 -4.73 23.44
#